data_AF-A0A379X3T7-F1
#
_entry.id   AF-A0A379X3T7-F1
#
_cell.length_a   1.000
_cell.length_b   1.000
_cell.length_c   1.000
_cell.angle_alpha   90.00
_cell.angle_beta   90.00
_cell.angle_gamma   90.00
#
_symmetry.space_group_name_H-M   'P 1'
#
loop_
_entity.id
_entity.type
_entity.pdbx_description
1 polymer ?
#
loop_
_entity_poly.entity_id
_entity_poly.type
_entity_poly.pdbx_seq_one_letter_code
_entity_poly.pdbx_strand_id
1 'polypeptide(L)'
;MSAIHLVTTVFLKPGDLLVAPHDCYGGSYRLFDSLATRGCYRVRFVDQGDERALQAALEEKPKLVLVESPSNPLVTRGGYCENLSAGARGGRSERR
;
A
#
# COMPACT_ATOMS: atom_id res chain seq x y z
N MET A 1 15.82 2.99 6.78
CA MET A 1 14.57 2.32 6.33
C MET A 1 14.35 0.96 7.00
N SER A 2 14.67 0.78 8.28
CA SER A 2 14.61 -0.55 8.93
C SER A 2 13.21 -0.92 9.42
N ALA A 3 12.42 0.05 9.90
CA ALA A 3 11.07 -0.22 10.39
C ALA A 3 10.11 -0.68 9.28
N ILE A 4 10.08 0.05 8.16
CA ILE A 4 9.26 -0.31 6.99
C ILE A 4 9.70 -1.66 6.41
N HIS A 5 11.02 -1.89 6.33
CA HIS A 5 11.54 -3.17 5.87
C HIS A 5 11.04 -4.32 6.76
N LEU A 6 11.17 -4.20 8.08
CA LEU A 6 10.70 -5.20 9.04
C LEU A 6 9.22 -5.53 8.84
N VAL A 7 8.36 -4.51 8.75
CA VAL A 7 6.91 -4.69 8.53
C VAL A 7 6.66 -5.47 7.24
N THR A 8 7.29 -5.06 6.12
CA THR A 8 7.10 -5.77 4.85
C THR A 8 7.58 -7.22 4.90
N THR A 9 8.70 -7.51 5.56
CA THR A 9 9.23 -8.89 5.64
C THR A 9 8.47 -9.80 6.60
N VAL A 10 7.82 -9.23 7.61
CA VAL A 10 7.07 -10.02 8.60
C VAL A 10 5.67 -10.36 8.09
N PHE A 11 5.03 -9.43 7.39
CA PHE A 11 3.61 -9.56 7.01
C PHE A 11 3.38 -9.98 5.55
N LEU A 12 4.37 -9.85 4.67
CA LEU A 12 4.25 -10.22 3.26
C LEU A 12 5.06 -11.47 2.93
N LYS A 13 4.47 -12.31 2.09
CA LYS A 13 5.08 -13.50 1.50
C LYS A 13 5.10 -13.37 -0.02
N PRO A 14 5.88 -14.22 -0.73
CA PRO A 14 5.83 -14.28 -2.19
C PRO A 14 4.39 -14.45 -2.69
N GLY A 15 3.97 -13.57 -3.59
CA GLY A 15 2.61 -13.51 -4.13
C GLY A 15 1.66 -12.55 -3.41
N ASP A 16 1.93 -12.17 -2.16
CA ASP A 16 1.13 -11.15 -1.46
C ASP A 16 1.29 -9.78 -2.13
N LEU A 17 0.24 -8.96 -2.08
CA LEU A 17 0.22 -7.64 -2.69
C LEU A 17 0.39 -6.53 -1.64
N LEU A 18 1.38 -5.67 -1.87
CA LEU A 18 1.58 -4.38 -1.22
C LEU A 18 1.07 -3.26 -2.13
N VAL A 19 0.17 -2.42 -1.65
CA VAL A 19 -0.20 -1.16 -2.33
C VAL A 19 0.55 -0.01 -1.66
N ALA A 20 1.22 0.83 -2.44
CA ALA A 20 1.97 1.98 -1.94
C ALA A 20 1.68 3.24 -2.78
N PRO A 21 1.82 4.45 -2.20
CA PRO A 21 1.70 5.69 -2.96
C PRO A 21 2.79 5.78 -4.03
N HIS A 22 2.44 6.25 -5.23
CA HIS A 22 3.43 6.47 -6.30
C HIS A 22 4.44 7.56 -5.95
N ASP A 23 4.04 8.50 -5.09
CA ASP A 23 4.79 9.67 -4.62
C ASP A 23 5.35 9.48 -3.20
N CYS A 24 5.42 8.23 -2.72
CA CYS A 24 6.05 7.92 -1.44
C CYS A 24 7.53 8.32 -1.42
N TYR A 25 8.11 8.40 -0.22
CA TYR A 25 9.53 8.69 -0.05
C TYR A 25 10.40 7.83 -0.98
N GLY A 26 11.33 8.43 -1.73
CA GLY A 26 12.09 7.72 -2.77
C GLY A 26 12.89 6.51 -2.25
N GLY A 27 13.29 6.51 -0.97
CA GLY A 27 13.88 5.34 -0.32
C GLY A 27 12.89 4.18 -0.11
N SER A 28 11.61 4.49 0.14
CA SER A 28 10.52 3.52 0.26
C SER A 28 10.25 2.87 -1.09
N TYR A 29 10.11 3.71 -2.13
CA TYR A 29 9.90 3.25 -3.50
C TYR A 29 10.98 2.24 -3.93
N ARG A 30 12.26 2.62 -3.82
CA ARG A 30 13.39 1.76 -4.20
C ARG A 30 13.45 0.47 -3.39
N LEU A 31 13.09 0.52 -2.11
CA LEU A 31 13.05 -0.66 -1.25
C LEU A 31 11.99 -1.65 -1.73
N PHE A 32 10.75 -1.18 -1.97
CA PHE A 32 9.65 -2.05 -2.38
C PHE A 32 9.85 -2.62 -3.78
N ASP A 33 10.30 -1.80 -4.72
CA ASP A 33 10.62 -2.22 -6.08
C ASP A 33 11.71 -3.30 -6.10
N SER A 34 12.80 -3.09 -5.33
CA SER A 34 13.89 -4.05 -5.22
C SER A 34 13.43 -5.38 -4.63
N LEU A 35 12.60 -5.36 -3.59
CA LEU A 35 12.06 -6.58 -2.96
C LEU A 35 11.05 -7.28 -3.88
N ALA A 36 10.25 -6.54 -4.62
CA ALA A 36 9.30 -7.09 -5.58
C ALA A 36 10.01 -7.76 -6.76
N THR A 37 11.05 -7.12 -7.32
CA THR A 37 11.88 -7.68 -8.39
C THR A 37 12.58 -8.98 -7.95
N ARG A 38 12.91 -9.11 -6.66
CA ARG A 38 13.45 -10.32 -6.06
C ARG A 38 12.40 -11.41 -5.79
N GLY A 39 11.12 -11.14 -6.08
CA GLY A 39 10.02 -12.08 -5.86
C GLY A 39 9.59 -12.22 -4.41
N CYS A 40 9.99 -11.31 -3.51
CA CYS A 40 9.59 -11.38 -2.11
C CYS A 40 8.09 -11.15 -1.90
N TYR A 41 7.47 -10.32 -2.75
CA TYR A 41 6.03 -10.02 -2.81
C TYR A 41 5.73 -9.23 -4.11
N ARG A 42 4.47 -8.91 -4.37
CA ARG A 42 4.04 -8.00 -5.45
C ARG A 42 3.86 -6.60 -4.88
N VAL A 43 4.24 -5.57 -5.63
CA VAL A 43 3.96 -4.18 -5.28
C VAL A 43 3.16 -3.50 -6.38
N ARG A 44 2.17 -2.69 -6.01
CA ARG A 44 1.43 -1.80 -6.90
C ARG A 44 1.54 -0.38 -6.39
N PHE A 45 2.20 0.47 -7.16
CA PHE A 45 2.25 1.90 -6.91
C PHE A 45 1.01 2.57 -7.49
N VAL A 46 0.33 3.37 -6.68
CA VAL A 46 -0.95 3.98 -7.04
C VAL A 46 -0.93 5.46 -6.70
N ASP A 47 -1.50 6.28 -7.57
CA ASP A 47 -1.88 7.64 -7.20
C ASP A 47 -3.09 7.57 -6.25
N GLN A 48 -2.86 7.83 -4.97
CA GLN A 48 -3.91 7.78 -3.97
C GLN A 48 -4.89 8.95 -4.10
N GLY A 49 -4.58 9.95 -4.93
CA GLY A 49 -5.53 10.99 -5.34
C GLY A 49 -6.51 10.54 -6.44
N ASP A 50 -6.21 9.47 -7.17
CA ASP A 50 -7.12 8.84 -8.12
C ASP A 50 -7.92 7.73 -7.42
N GLU A 51 -9.13 8.07 -6.99
CA GLU A 51 -10.04 7.14 -6.31
C GLU A 51 -10.33 5.87 -7.12
N ARG A 52 -10.35 5.95 -8.46
CA ARG A 52 -10.60 4.77 -9.31
C ARG A 52 -9.39 3.85 -9.32
N ALA A 53 -8.19 4.42 -9.44
CA ALA A 53 -6.95 3.67 -9.38
C ALA A 53 -6.76 3.01 -8.00
N LEU A 54 -7.07 3.74 -6.92
CA LEU A 54 -7.04 3.21 -5.57
C LEU A 54 -8.06 2.09 -5.36
N GLN A 55 -9.30 2.28 -5.79
CA GLN A 55 -10.34 1.25 -5.66
C GLN A 55 -9.97 -0.02 -6.43
N ALA A 56 -9.49 0.11 -7.67
CA ALA A 56 -9.02 -1.03 -8.45
C ALA A 56 -7.86 -1.79 -7.79
N ALA A 57 -6.97 -1.08 -7.09
CA ALA A 57 -5.88 -1.70 -6.34
C ALA A 57 -6.36 -2.38 -5.05
N LEU A 58 -7.38 -1.84 -4.39
CA LEU A 58 -8.00 -2.43 -3.21
C LEU A 58 -8.83 -3.69 -3.56
N GLU A 59 -9.43 -3.74 -4.75
CA GLU A 59 -10.15 -4.91 -5.26
C GLU A 59 -9.25 -6.14 -5.46
N GLU A 60 -7.95 -5.95 -5.67
CA GLU A 60 -6.96 -7.04 -5.67
C GLU A 60 -6.71 -7.66 -4.28
N LYS A 61 -7.39 -7.17 -3.24
CA LYS A 61 -7.29 -7.64 -1.85
C LYS A 61 -5.84 -7.61 -1.35
N PRO A 62 -5.19 -6.42 -1.34
CA PRO A 62 -3.83 -6.30 -0.88
C PRO A 62 -3.69 -6.72 0.58
N LYS A 63 -2.56 -7.35 0.89
CA LYS A 63 -2.22 -7.80 2.25
C LYS A 63 -1.79 -6.62 3.12
N LEU A 64 -1.18 -5.61 2.50
CA LEU A 64 -0.74 -4.39 3.16
C LEU A 64 -0.97 -3.18 2.25
N VAL A 65 -1.39 -2.07 2.84
CA VAL A 65 -1.49 -0.78 2.16
C VAL A 65 -0.66 0.23 2.94
N LEU A 66 0.33 0.82 2.28
CA LEU A 66 1.08 1.93 2.82
C LEU A 66 0.33 3.23 2.55
N VAL A 67 0.18 4.04 3.59
CA VAL A 67 -0.42 5.37 3.52
C VAL A 67 0.64 6.32 4.06
N GLU A 68 1.07 7.28 3.25
CA GLU A 68 1.93 8.38 3.69
C GLU A 68 1.09 9.66 3.65
N SER A 69 1.02 10.38 4.77
CA SER A 69 0.24 11.62 4.88
C SER A 69 0.91 12.57 5.86
N PRO A 70 1.25 13.81 5.44
CA PRO A 70 1.14 14.37 4.08
C PRO A 70 2.19 13.77 3.12
N SER A 71 1.84 13.61 1.84
CA SER A 71 2.80 13.26 0.78
C SER A 71 3.92 14.30 0.68
N ASN A 72 5.15 13.84 0.42
CA ASN A 72 6.35 14.68 0.28
C ASN A 72 6.94 14.46 -1.12
N PRO A 73 7.18 15.49 -1.94
CA PRO A 73 7.25 16.92 -1.61
C PRO A 73 5.98 17.72 -1.91
N LEU A 74 4.97 17.11 -2.54
CA LEU A 74 3.73 17.77 -2.92
C LEU A 74 2.74 17.65 -1.77
N VAL A 75 2.51 18.77 -1.07
CA VAL A 75 1.44 18.89 -0.06
C VAL A 75 0.09 18.76 -0.75
N THR A 76 -0.34 17.53 -1.02
CA THR A 76 -1.73 17.21 -1.36
C THR A 76 -2.45 16.94 -0.05
N ARG A 77 -3.14 17.96 0.47
CA ARG A 77 -4.17 17.78 1.51
C ARG A 77 -5.35 17.04 0.88
N GLY A 78 -5.41 15.73 1.05
CA GLY A 78 -6.58 14.90 0.71
C GLY A 78 -6.77 13.84 1.78
N GLY A 79 -8.01 13.61 2.23
CA GLY A 79 -8.34 12.70 3.34
C GLY A 79 -8.15 11.21 3.03
N TYR A 80 -6.92 10.77 2.76
CA TYR A 80 -6.61 9.37 2.39
C TYR A 80 -7.02 8.36 3.47
N CYS A 81 -6.84 8.70 4.76
CA CYS A 81 -7.15 7.80 5.87
C CYS A 81 -8.64 7.45 6.01
N GLU A 82 -9.55 8.34 5.57
CA GLU A 82 -10.99 8.14 5.77
C GLU A 82 -11.54 7.10 4.80
N ASN A 83 -11.15 7.19 3.52
CA ASN A 83 -11.60 6.29 2.46
C ASN A 83 -11.03 4.86 2.58
N LEU A 84 -9.79 4.71 3.05
CA LEU A 84 -9.16 3.41 3.28
C LEU A 84 -9.84 2.59 4.39
N SER A 85 -10.35 3.26 5.42
CA SER A 85 -11.07 2.61 6.52
C SER A 85 -12.43 2.04 6.09
N ALA A 86 -13.02 2.56 5.00
CA ALA A 86 -14.27 2.07 4.43
C ALA A 86 -14.03 0.83 3.54
N GLY A 87 -13.01 0.85 2.68
CA GLY A 87 -12.68 -0.27 1.79
C GLY A 87 -12.19 -1.53 2.52
N ALA A 88 -11.45 -1.38 3.62
CA ALA A 88 -10.90 -2.51 4.38
C ALA A 88 -11.94 -3.28 5.23
N ARG A 89 -13.13 -2.71 5.48
CA ARG A 89 -14.17 -3.32 6.34
C ARG A 89 -15.07 -4.33 5.64
N GLY A 90 -14.99 -4.51 4.32
CA GLY A 90 -15.82 -5.44 3.54
C GLY A 90 -15.48 -6.94 3.68
N GLY A 91 -14.68 -7.34 4.67
CA GLY A 91 -14.03 -8.65 4.72
C GLY A 91 -14.27 -9.50 5.98
N ARG A 92 -15.26 -9.21 6.84
CA ARG A 92 -15.67 -10.14 7.91
C ARG A 92 -16.95 -10.88 7.51
N SER A 93 -16.77 -11.96 6.77
CA SER A 93 -17.70 -13.09 6.79
C SER A 93 -17.62 -13.71 8.18
N GLU A 94 -18.65 -13.48 8.98
CA GLU A 94 -18.94 -14.21 10.21
C GLU A 94 -19.05 -15.69 9.87
N ARG A 95 -18.09 -16.48 10.36
CA ARG A 95 -18.31 -17.89 10.65
C ARG A 95 -18.55 -18.01 12.14
N ARG A 96 -19.82 -18.11 12.53
CA ARG A 96 -20.42 -19.12 13.43
C ARG A 96 -21.73 -18.59 14.01
#